data_AF-A0A7C6I905-F1
#
_entry.id   AF-A0A7C6I905-F1
#
_cell.length_a   1.000
_cell.length_b   1.000
_cell.length_c   1.000
_cell.angle_alpha   90.00
_cell.angle_beta   90.00
_cell.angle_gamma   90.00
#
_symmetry.space_group_name_H-M   'P 1'
#
loop_
_entity.id
_entity.type
_entity.pdbx_description
1 polymer ?
#
loop_
_entity_poly.entity_id
_entity_poly.type
_entity_poly.pdbx_seq_one_letter_code
_entity_poly.pdbx_strand_id
1 'polypeptide(L)'
;GKVAVVGQDADIGSCQKIAEGTQLMTVYKPIARLAARAAELAVIIANGEEPIPDLYVDNRSGSMIPFFMEEPKSVFRNNLDSSVIRDGFHSAEDVYRNSPTPVKK
;
A
#
# COMPACT_ATOMS: atom_id res chain seq x y z
N GLY A 1 -15.61 -9.07 11.25
CA GLY A 1 -16.27 -9.98 12.20
C GLY A 1 -17.22 -9.17 13.04
N LYS A 2 -17.53 -9.58 14.27
CA LYS A 2 -18.30 -8.75 15.22
C LYS A 2 -17.49 -7.56 15.74
N VAL A 3 -16.17 -7.72 15.86
CA VAL A 3 -15.21 -6.68 16.25
C VAL A 3 -14.54 -6.13 14.99
N ALA A 4 -14.38 -4.81 14.92
CA ALA A 4 -13.63 -4.15 13.86
C ALA A 4 -12.12 -4.37 14.07
N VAL A 5 -11.47 -5.00 13.10
CA VAL A 5 -10.02 -5.24 13.08
C VAL A 5 -9.45 -4.56 11.84
N VAL A 6 -8.45 -3.72 12.04
CA VAL A 6 -7.74 -2.99 10.97
C VAL A 6 -6.28 -3.44 10.89
N GLY A 7 -5.61 -3.16 9.78
CA GLY A 7 -4.21 -3.52 9.58
C GLY A 7 -3.52 -2.67 8.53
N GLN A 8 -2.30 -3.06 8.16
CA GLN A 8 -1.51 -2.42 7.10
C GLN A 8 -0.86 -3.48 6.21
N ASP A 9 -0.15 -3.02 5.18
CA ASP A 9 0.67 -3.77 4.23
C ASP A 9 -0.10 -4.57 3.17
N ALA A 10 -1.39 -4.81 3.40
CA ALA A 10 -2.20 -5.66 2.53
C ALA A 10 -1.58 -7.04 2.28
N ASP A 11 -1.03 -7.65 3.35
CA ASP A 11 -0.58 -9.04 3.32
C ASP A 11 -1.69 -9.96 2.82
N ILE A 12 -1.31 -11.05 2.15
CA ILE A 12 -2.28 -11.96 1.55
C ILE A 12 -3.30 -12.49 2.56
N GLY A 13 -2.86 -12.81 3.77
CA GLY A 13 -3.74 -13.26 4.85
C GLY A 13 -4.71 -12.17 5.33
N SER A 14 -4.33 -10.89 5.29
CA SER A 14 -5.25 -9.79 5.57
C SER A 14 -6.25 -9.58 4.45
N CYS A 15 -5.83 -9.66 3.19
CA CYS A 15 -6.77 -9.57 2.05
C CYS A 15 -7.80 -10.70 2.07
N GLN A 16 -7.38 -11.94 2.38
CA GLN A 16 -8.28 -13.08 2.57
C GLN A 16 -9.27 -12.84 3.73
N LYS A 17 -8.80 -12.38 4.90
CA LYS A 17 -9.68 -12.05 6.02
C LYS A 17 -10.66 -10.91 5.71
N ILE A 18 -10.27 -9.95 4.88
CA ILE A 18 -11.17 -8.88 4.40
C ILE A 18 -12.22 -9.46 3.44
N ALA A 19 -11.82 -10.36 2.54
CA ALA A 19 -12.75 -11.08 1.66
C ALA A 19 -13.75 -11.92 2.48
N GLU A 20 -13.29 -12.67 3.49
CA GLU A 20 -14.10 -13.47 4.42
C GLU A 20 -14.92 -12.60 5.39
N GLY A 21 -14.51 -11.34 5.61
CA GLY A 21 -15.20 -10.37 6.47
C GLY A 21 -14.85 -10.54 7.94
N THR A 22 -13.76 -11.22 8.25
CA THR A 22 -13.22 -11.35 9.61
C THR A 22 -12.33 -10.15 9.97
N GLN A 23 -11.71 -9.49 8.97
CA GLN A 23 -10.99 -8.21 9.09
C GLN A 23 -11.75 -7.10 8.34
N LEU A 24 -11.77 -5.87 8.88
CA LEU A 24 -12.50 -4.74 8.29
C LEU A 24 -11.76 -4.13 7.10
N MET A 25 -10.47 -3.84 7.29
CA MET A 25 -9.65 -3.18 6.27
C MET A 25 -8.15 -3.39 6.50
N THR A 26 -7.37 -3.04 5.50
CA THR A 26 -5.92 -2.89 5.57
C THR A 26 -5.49 -1.64 4.80
N VAL A 27 -4.28 -1.16 5.04
CA VAL A 27 -3.68 -0.05 4.28
C VAL A 27 -2.66 -0.61 3.29
N TYR A 28 -2.97 -0.54 2.00
CA TYR A 28 -2.08 -0.92 0.91
C TYR A 28 -1.07 0.21 0.61
N LYS A 29 0.21 -0.15 0.57
CA LYS A 29 1.33 0.73 0.25
C LYS A 29 2.03 0.19 -1.01
N PRO A 30 1.93 0.86 -2.18
CA PRO A 30 2.47 0.32 -3.44
C PRO A 30 4.00 0.24 -3.44
N ILE A 31 4.56 -0.93 -3.11
CA ILE A 31 6.02 -1.14 -2.97
C ILE A 31 6.76 -0.80 -4.26
N ALA A 32 6.21 -1.16 -5.43
CA ALA A 32 6.84 -0.87 -6.72
C ALA A 32 7.02 0.64 -6.97
N ARG A 33 6.04 1.47 -6.57
CA ARG A 33 6.15 2.93 -6.69
C ARG A 33 7.19 3.50 -5.74
N LEU A 34 7.16 3.05 -4.48
CA LEU A 34 8.14 3.46 -3.48
C LEU A 34 9.57 3.10 -3.91
N ALA A 35 9.78 1.89 -4.42
CA ALA A 35 11.09 1.43 -4.90
C ALA A 35 11.57 2.20 -6.14
N ALA A 36 10.68 2.45 -7.11
CA ALA A 36 11.00 3.23 -8.31
C ALA A 36 11.44 4.65 -7.93
N ARG A 37 10.64 5.33 -7.10
CA ARG A 37 10.97 6.69 -6.65
C ARG A 37 12.26 6.73 -5.83
N ALA A 38 12.48 5.76 -4.94
CA ALA A 38 13.74 5.68 -4.19
C ALA A 38 14.95 5.51 -5.12
N ALA A 39 14.84 4.70 -6.18
CA ALA A 39 15.90 4.51 -7.16
C ALA A 39 16.16 5.80 -7.98
N GLU A 40 15.10 6.49 -8.42
CA GLU A 40 15.21 7.78 -9.12
C GLU A 40 15.95 8.82 -8.25
N LEU A 41 15.56 8.96 -6.99
CA LEU A 41 16.20 9.87 -6.04
C LEU A 41 17.67 9.50 -5.81
N ALA A 42 18.00 8.22 -5.69
CA ALA A 42 19.38 7.76 -5.54
C ALA A 42 20.25 8.16 -6.75
N VAL A 43 19.72 8.06 -7.97
CA VAL A 43 20.43 8.48 -9.19
C VAL A 43 20.65 9.99 -9.24
N ILE A 44 19.62 10.78 -8.92
CA ILE A 44 19.71 12.25 -8.86
C ILE A 44 20.82 12.67 -7.88
N ILE A 45 20.79 12.11 -6.66
CA ILE A 45 21.79 12.39 -5.62
C ILE A 45 23.19 11.95 -6.07
N ALA A 46 23.31 10.79 -6.71
CA ALA A 46 24.60 10.29 -7.22
C ALA A 46 25.21 11.18 -8.31
N ASN A 47 24.37 11.89 -9.07
CA ASN A 47 24.81 12.88 -10.07
C ASN A 47 25.15 14.25 -9.47
N GLY A 48 25.04 14.41 -8.13
CA GLY A 48 25.29 15.68 -7.45
C GLY A 48 24.14 16.68 -7.55
N GLU A 49 22.96 16.23 -7.98
CA GLU A 49 21.76 17.03 -8.05
C GLU A 49 20.95 16.92 -6.74
N GLU A 50 20.17 17.95 -6.42
CA GLU A 50 19.29 17.96 -5.24
C GLU A 50 17.83 17.75 -5.66
N PRO A 51 17.19 16.63 -5.27
CA PRO A 51 15.80 16.39 -5.61
C PRO A 51 14.86 17.30 -4.82
N ILE A 52 13.80 17.78 -5.47
CA ILE A 52 12.79 18.65 -4.85
C ILE A 52 11.85 17.78 -3.99
N PRO A 53 11.80 17.97 -2.65
CA PRO A 53 10.92 17.19 -1.79
C PRO A 53 9.46 17.63 -1.89
N ASP A 54 8.53 16.73 -1.53
CA ASP A 54 7.10 17.06 -1.44
C ASP A 54 6.83 17.98 -0.25
N LEU A 55 7.52 17.72 0.87
CA LEU A 55 7.46 18.51 2.09
C LEU A 55 8.74 18.33 2.90
N TYR A 56 8.90 19.17 3.91
CA TYR A 56 9.94 19.02 4.90
C TYR A 56 9.33 18.55 6.22
N VAL A 57 9.96 17.58 6.88
CA VAL A 57 9.51 17.02 8.16
C VAL A 57 10.52 17.25 9.26
N ASP A 58 10.04 17.57 10.46
CA ASP A 58 10.88 17.60 11.66
C ASP A 58 10.95 16.19 12.28
N ASN A 59 12.13 15.58 12.22
CA ASN A 59 12.40 14.29 12.85
C ASN A 59 13.13 14.44 14.21
N ARG A 60 13.18 15.65 14.78
CA ARG A 60 13.87 16.02 16.02
C ARG A 60 15.40 15.90 15.96
N SER A 61 15.99 15.89 14.76
CA SER A 61 17.45 15.92 14.58
C SER A 61 18.06 17.32 14.68
N GLY A 62 17.25 18.37 14.77
CA GLY A 62 17.70 19.76 14.74
C GLY A 62 17.79 20.35 13.33
N SER A 63 17.30 19.64 12.31
CA SER A 63 17.17 20.13 10.94
C SER A 63 15.90 19.58 10.29
N MET A 64 15.33 20.35 9.38
CA MET A 64 14.18 19.94 8.58
C MET A 64 14.65 18.94 7.51
N ILE A 65 13.97 17.80 7.39
CA ILE A 65 14.37 16.71 6.50
C ILE A 65 13.50 16.71 5.24
N PRO A 66 14.10 16.71 4.03
CA PRO A 66 13.37 16.48 2.78
C PRO A 66 12.58 15.17 2.83
N PHE A 67 11.28 15.22 2.56
CA PHE A 67 10.38 14.06 2.62
C PHE A 67 9.64 13.87 1.29
N PHE A 68 9.69 12.62 0.81
CA PHE A 68 9.08 12.17 -0.43
C PHE A 68 7.98 11.17 -0.06
N MET A 69 6.72 11.56 -0.23
CA MET A 69 5.56 10.83 0.27
C MET A 69 4.91 10.00 -0.85
N GLU A 70 4.81 8.69 -0.64
CA GLU A 70 3.91 7.83 -1.41
C GLU A 70 2.54 7.73 -0.72
N GLU A 71 1.47 7.89 -1.48
CA GLU A 71 0.11 7.89 -0.93
C GLU A 71 -0.36 6.46 -0.60
N PRO A 72 -0.65 6.15 0.69
CA PRO A 72 -1.22 4.88 1.08
C PRO A 72 -2.71 4.80 0.70
N LYS A 73 -3.18 3.60 0.31
CA LYS A 73 -4.58 3.37 -0.07
C LYS A 73 -5.29 2.51 0.98
N SER A 74 -6.46 2.94 1.44
CA SER A 74 -7.30 2.09 2.29
C SER A 74 -7.96 0.98 1.45
N VAL A 75 -7.88 -0.25 1.94
CA VAL A 75 -8.42 -1.44 1.27
C VAL A 75 -9.47 -2.08 2.14
N PHE A 76 -10.70 -2.09 1.64
CA PHE A 76 -11.89 -2.71 2.19
C PHE A 76 -12.37 -3.81 1.24
N ARG A 77 -13.35 -4.60 1.67
CA ARG A 77 -13.92 -5.67 0.83
C ARG A 77 -14.42 -5.16 -0.53
N ASN A 78 -15.03 -3.98 -0.57
CA ASN A 78 -15.63 -3.42 -1.78
C ASN A 78 -14.61 -2.84 -2.79
N ASN A 79 -13.32 -2.74 -2.43
CA ASN A 79 -12.30 -2.20 -3.33
C ASN A 79 -11.06 -3.12 -3.49
N LEU A 80 -11.11 -4.37 -3.00
CA LEU A 80 -10.05 -5.37 -3.18
C LEU A 80 -9.65 -5.52 -4.66
N ASP A 81 -10.64 -5.71 -5.54
CA ASP A 81 -10.43 -5.88 -6.98
C ASP A 81 -9.76 -4.64 -7.61
N SER A 82 -10.27 -3.45 -7.28
CA SER A 82 -9.79 -2.17 -7.82
C SER A 82 -8.48 -1.67 -7.20
N SER A 83 -7.92 -2.39 -6.22
CA SER A 83 -6.69 -2.01 -5.52
C SER A 83 -5.61 -3.07 -5.70
N VAL A 84 -5.42 -3.95 -4.72
CA VAL A 84 -4.32 -4.92 -4.66
C VAL A 84 -4.34 -5.92 -5.82
N ILE A 85 -5.52 -6.23 -6.37
CA ILE A 85 -5.63 -7.14 -7.52
C ILE A 85 -5.33 -6.41 -8.83
N ARG A 86 -5.99 -5.27 -9.10
CA ARG A 86 -5.74 -4.46 -10.30
C ARG A 86 -4.29 -4.00 -10.39
N ASP A 87 -3.70 -3.60 -9.27
CA ASP A 87 -2.32 -3.13 -9.20
C ASP A 87 -1.32 -4.32 -9.28
N GLY A 88 -1.81 -5.56 -9.42
CA GLY A 88 -1.00 -6.77 -9.61
C GLY A 88 -0.25 -7.23 -8.38
N PHE A 89 -0.60 -6.70 -7.20
CA PHE A 89 0.08 -7.00 -5.94
C PHE A 89 -0.25 -8.41 -5.42
N HIS A 90 -1.51 -8.84 -5.56
CA HIS A 90 -1.96 -10.22 -5.32
C HIS A 90 -2.86 -10.68 -6.45
N SER A 91 -2.88 -11.99 -6.72
CA SER A 91 -3.84 -12.57 -7.67
C SER A 91 -5.24 -12.62 -7.05
N ALA A 92 -6.28 -12.53 -7.89
CA ALA A 92 -7.66 -12.72 -7.42
C ALA A 92 -7.87 -14.12 -6.83
N GLU A 93 -7.21 -15.14 -7.39
CA GLU A 93 -7.25 -16.52 -6.88
C GLU A 93 -6.73 -16.61 -5.45
N ASP A 94 -5.60 -15.96 -5.15
CA ASP A 94 -5.05 -15.96 -3.81
C ASP A 94 -5.92 -15.18 -2.82
N VAL A 95 -6.46 -14.04 -3.23
CA VAL A 95 -7.30 -13.19 -2.36
C VAL A 95 -8.61 -13.89 -2.01
N TYR A 96 -9.24 -14.57 -2.97
CA TYR A 96 -10.55 -15.21 -2.78
C TYR A 96 -10.48 -16.70 -2.47
N ARG A 97 -9.29 -17.26 -2.19
CA ARG A 97 -9.05 -18.70 -1.95
C ARG A 97 -10.05 -19.36 -1.00
N ASN A 98 -10.49 -18.65 0.04
CA ASN A 98 -11.37 -19.17 1.10
C ASN A 98 -12.80 -18.60 1.04
N SER A 99 -13.14 -17.82 0.02
CA SER A 99 -14.46 -17.18 -0.11
C SER A 99 -15.11 -17.58 -1.44
N PRO A 100 -16.46 -17.64 -1.51
CA PRO A 100 -17.12 -17.78 -2.80
C PRO A 100 -16.69 -16.62 -3.69
N THR A 101 -16.10 -16.92 -4.84
CA THR A 101 -15.67 -15.89 -5.79
C THR A 101 -16.85 -14.97 -6.10
N PRO A 102 -16.71 -13.63 -6.00
CA PRO A 102 -17.76 -12.73 -6.45
C PRO A 102 -18.04 -13.07 -7.92
N VAL A 103 -19.27 -13.48 -8.23
CA VAL A 103 -19.68 -13.69 -9.61
C VAL A 103 -19.51 -12.35 -10.33
N LYS A 104 -18.58 -12.29 -11.29
CA LYS A 104 -18.43 -11.12 -12.16
C LYS A 104 -19.80 -10.84 -12.80
N LYS A 105 -20.41 -9.71 -12.46
CA LYS A 105 -21.54 -9.17 -13.22
C LYS A 105 -21.03 -8.57 -14.52
#